data_AF-A0A952HW34-F1
#
_entry.id   AF-A0A952HW34-F1
#
_cell.length_a   1.000
_cell.length_b   1.000
_cell.length_c   1.000
_cell.angle_alpha   90.00
_cell.angle_beta   90.00
_cell.angle_gamma   90.00
#
_symmetry.space_group_name_H-M   'P 1'
#
loop_
_entity.id
_entity.type
_entity.pdbx_description
1 polymer ?
#
loop_
_entity_poly.entity_id
_entity_poly.type
_entity_poly.pdbx_seq_one_letter_code
_entity_poly.pdbx_strand_id
1 'polypeptide(L)' 'MSAAVHQHRWSPNAGVTVKNTGVYLLHGTGEHAGRYTRLVEALTTMGFMVGSHDHPGHGLSQGKRGVINP' A
#
# COMPACT_ATOMS: atom_id res chain seq x y z
N MET A 1 16.34 12.61 -10.86
CA MET A 1 16.22 11.14 -10.67
C MET A 1 15.00 10.88 -9.81
N SER A 2 14.10 9.97 -10.22
CA SER A 2 12.92 9.63 -9.40
C SER A 2 13.40 8.87 -8.16
N ALA A 3 12.99 9.31 -6.97
CA ALA A 3 13.33 8.62 -5.73
C ALA A 3 12.74 7.20 -5.73
N ALA A 4 13.49 6.22 -5.21
CA ALA A 4 13.00 4.85 -5.13
C ALA A 4 11.73 4.76 -4.28
N VAL A 5 10.67 4.20 -4.86
CA VAL A 5 9.36 4.01 -4.22
C VAL A 5 9.27 2.59 -3.67
N HIS A 6 9.01 2.47 -2.37
CA HIS A 6 8.75 1.20 -1.71
C HIS A 6 7.31 0.76 -1.96
N GLN A 7 7.16 -0.49 -2.39
CA GLN A 7 5.88 -1.09 -2.73
C GLN A 7 5.51 -2.15 -1.69
N HIS A 8 4.22 -2.24 -1.40
CA HIS A 8 3.64 -3.29 -0.59
C HIS A 8 2.72 -4.14 -1.44
N ARG A 9 2.74 -5.46 -1.21
CA ARG A 9 1.86 -6.41 -1.90
C ARG A 9 1.40 -7.47 -0.93
N TRP A 10 0.09 -7.69 -0.87
CA TRP A 10 -0.53 -8.73 -0.08
C TRP A 10 -1.40 -9.62 -0.95
N SER A 11 -1.28 -10.92 -0.71
CA SER A 11 -2.07 -11.95 -1.39
C SER A 11 -3.29 -12.32 -0.54
N PRO A 12 -4.37 -12.78 -1.17
CA PRO A 12 -5.49 -13.39 -0.46
C PRO A 12 -5.05 -14.49 0.50
N ASN A 13 -5.79 -14.63 1.60
CA ASN A 13 -5.52 -15.69 2.58
C ASN A 13 -5.69 -17.08 1.94
N ALA A 14 -4.90 -18.05 2.41
CA ALA A 14 -5.01 -19.43 1.95
C ALA A 14 -6.44 -19.96 2.14
N GLY A 15 -6.96 -20.67 1.14
CA GLY A 15 -8.31 -21.25 1.16
C GLY A 15 -9.44 -20.28 0.80
N VAL A 16 -9.16 -19.00 0.53
CA VAL A 16 -10.16 -18.04 0.06
C VAL A 16 -10.23 -18.03 -1.48
N THR A 17 -11.44 -17.96 -2.04
CA THR A 17 -11.63 -17.75 -3.48
C THR A 17 -11.11 -16.38 -3.90
N VAL A 18 -10.10 -16.37 -4.76
CA VAL A 18 -9.47 -15.14 -5.28
C VAL A 18 -10.44 -14.37 -6.17
N LYS A 19 -10.57 -13.07 -5.95
CA LYS A 19 -11.32 -12.15 -6.81
C LYS A 19 -10.55 -11.88 -8.09
N ASN A 20 -11.27 -11.70 -9.20
CA ASN A 20 -10.69 -11.28 -10.48
C ASN A 20 -10.34 -9.77 -10.53
N THR A 21 -10.60 -9.04 -9.44
CA THR A 21 -10.26 -7.63 -9.27
C THR A 21 -9.34 -7.44 -8.07
N GLY A 22 -8.48 -6.43 -8.13
CA GLY A 22 -7.57 -6.04 -7.05
C GLY A 22 -7.94 -4.70 -6.44
N VAL A 23 -7.38 -4.43 -5.26
CA VAL A 23 -7.49 -3.14 -4.58
C VAL A 23 -6.11 -2.49 -4.52
N TYR A 24 -6.03 -1.20 -4.83
CA TYR A 24 -4.81 -0.41 -4.66
C TYR A 24 -5.03 0.68 -3.60
N LEU A 25 -4.26 0.63 -2.52
CA LEU A 25 -4.37 1.56 -1.40
C LEU A 25 -3.37 2.72 -1.56
N LEU A 26 -3.84 3.94 -1.33
CA LEU A 26 -3.02 5.13 -1.17
C LEU A 26 -3.20 5.64 0.25
N HIS A 27 -2.11 6.04 0.90
CA HIS A 27 -2.16 6.56 2.27
C HIS A 27 -2.36 8.09 2.28
N GLY A 28 -2.77 8.64 3.43
CA GLY A 28 -2.91 10.09 3.59
C GLY A 28 -1.58 10.84 3.76
N THR A 29 -1.68 12.16 3.88
CA THR A 29 -0.54 13.02 4.25
C THR A 29 -0.04 12.70 5.66
N GLY A 30 1.28 12.71 5.86
CA GLY A 30 1.92 12.25 7.10
C GLY A 30 1.85 10.75 7.39
N GLU A 31 1.20 9.95 6.55
CA GLU A 31 1.06 8.50 6.77
C GLU A 31 2.00 7.66 5.88
N HIS A 32 1.86 6.34 5.97
CA HIS A 32 2.49 5.36 5.09
C HIS A 32 1.60 4.09 5.02
N ALA A 33 1.76 3.28 3.97
CA ALA A 33 0.85 2.16 3.67
C ALA A 33 0.84 1.08 4.76
N GLY A 34 1.97 0.88 5.45
CA GLY A 34 2.09 -0.06 6.57
C GLY A 34 1.15 0.20 7.75
N ARG A 35 0.51 1.37 7.85
CA ARG A 35 -0.51 1.65 8.89
C ARG A 35 -1.85 0.97 8.63
N TYR A 36 -2.11 0.51 7.40
CA TYR A 36 -3.40 -0.05 6.99
C TYR A 36 -3.50 -1.57 7.16
N THR A 37 -2.67 -2.20 8.01
CA THR A 37 -2.65 -3.66 8.21
C THR A 37 -4.03 -4.26 8.45
N ARG A 38 -4.86 -3.65 9.32
CA ARG A 38 -6.22 -4.15 9.59
C ARG A 38 -7.13 -4.15 8.36
N LEU A 39 -7.03 -3.12 7.51
CA LEU A 39 -7.80 -3.04 6.28
C LEU A 39 -7.31 -4.09 5.26
N VAL A 40 -5.99 -4.23 5.13
CA VAL A 40 -5.36 -5.25 4.28
C VAL A 40 -5.79 -6.66 4.70
N GLU A 41 -5.78 -6.97 6.00
CA GLU A 41 -6.23 -8.26 6.55
C GLU A 41 -7.70 -8.54 6.20
N ALA A 42 -8.57 -7.54 6.32
CA ALA A 42 -9.97 -7.68 5.94
C ALA A 42 -10.13 -7.92 4.42
N LEU A 43 -9.44 -7.15 3.59
CA LEU A 43 -9.49 -7.26 2.12
C LEU A 43 -8.96 -8.61 1.62
N THR A 44 -7.83 -9.07 2.17
CA THR A 44 -7.21 -10.36 1.81
C THR A 44 -8.06 -11.55 2.28
N THR A 45 -8.76 -11.42 3.41
CA THR A 45 -9.77 -12.40 3.87
C THR A 45 -10.98 -12.47 2.94
N MET A 46 -11.35 -11.36 2.29
CA MET A 46 -12.43 -11.31 1.29
C MET A 46 -12.00 -11.78 -0.12
N GLY A 47 -10.73 -12.14 -0.30
CA GLY A 47 -10.22 -12.69 -1.55
C GLY A 47 -9.58 -11.67 -2.50
N PHE A 48 -9.40 -10.41 -2.07
CA PHE A 48 -8.75 -9.39 -2.90
C PHE A 48 -7.23 -9.50 -2.84
N MET A 49 -6.57 -9.38 -4.00
CA MET A 49 -5.17 -8.99 -4.06
C MET A 49 -5.07 -7.50 -3.72
N VAL A 50 -4.14 -7.13 -2.83
CA VAL A 50 -3.97 -5.74 -2.40
C VAL A 50 -2.57 -5.26 -2.72
N GLY A 51 -2.49 -4.12 -3.40
CA GLY A 51 -1.24 -3.39 -3.65
C GLY A 51 -1.23 -2.03 -2.97
N SER A 52 -0.06 -1.52 -2.66
CA SER A 52 0.12 -0.14 -2.21
C SER A 52 1.57 0.32 -2.45
N HIS A 53 1.83 1.60 -2.25
CA HIS A 53 3.18 2.14 -2.14
C HIS A 53 3.22 3.22 -1.07
N ASP A 54 4.40 3.43 -0.52
CA ASP A 54 4.65 4.65 0.27
C ASP A 54 4.98 5.79 -0.70
N HIS A 55 4.30 6.93 -0.59
CA HIS A 55 4.60 8.10 -1.42
C HIS A 55 6.07 8.53 -1.28
N PRO A 56 6.67 9.20 -2.28
CA PRO A 56 8.03 9.73 -2.14
C PRO A 56 8.18 10.57 -0.87
N GLY A 57 9.23 10.33 -0.09
CA GLY A 57 9.42 10.97 1.21
C GLY A 57 8.47 10.48 2.31
N HIS A 58 7.73 9.39 2.12
CA HIS A 58 6.88 8.74 3.14
C HIS A 58 7.31 7.29 3.39
N GLY A 59 7.00 6.76 4.57
CA GLY A 59 7.32 5.38 4.96
C GLY A 59 8.75 4.95 4.61
N LEU A 60 8.86 3.84 3.88
CA LEU A 60 10.12 3.27 3.43
C LEU A 60 10.60 3.81 2.07
N SER A 61 9.80 4.65 1.41
CA SER A 61 10.20 5.33 0.17
C SER A 61 11.23 6.43 0.40
N GLN A 62 12.13 6.56 -0.56
CA GLN A 62 13.15 7.62 -0.58
C GLN A 62 12.53 8.98 -0.91
N GLY A 63 13.29 10.06 -0.65
CA GLY A 63 12.89 11.43 -0.95
C GLY A 63 12.85 12.34 0.28
N LYS A 64 12.75 13.66 0.05
CA LYS A 64 12.67 14.65 1.13
C LYS A 64 11.34 14.53 1.86
N ARG A 65 11.39 14.37 3.20
CA ARG A 65 10.21 14.23 4.07
C ARG A 65 9.41 15.54 4.12
N GLY A 66 8.07 15.43 4.18
CA GLY A 66 7.18 16.58 4.41
C GLY A 66 7.12 17.59 3.27
N VAL A 67 7.35 17.14 2.03
CA VAL A 67 7.29 18.00 0.84
C VAL A 67 6.03 17.69 0.05
N ILE A 68 5.22 18.72 -0.19
CA ILE A 68 4.16 18.71 -1.20
C ILE A 68 4.71 19.55 -2.35
N ASN A 69 5.09 18.91 -3.45
CA ASN A 69 5.47 19.64 -4.65
C ASN A 69 4.17 20.00 -5.40
N PRO A 70 3.90 21.29 -5.64
CA PRO A 70 2.78 21.72 -6.48
C PRO A 70 2.99 21.35 -7.95
#